data_AF-A0A820NG00-F1
#
_entry.id   AF-A0A820NG00-F1
#
_cell.length_a   1.000
_cell.length_b   1.000
_cell.length_c   1.000
_cell.angle_alpha   90.00
_cell.angle_beta   90.00
_cell.angle_gamma   90.00
#
_symmetry.space_group_name_H-M   'P 1'
#
loop_
_entity.id
_entity.type
_entity.pdbx_description
1 polymer ?
#
loop_
_entity_poly.entity_id
_entity_poly.type
_entity_poly.pdbx_seq_one_letter_code
_entity_poly.pdbx_strand_id
1 'polypeptide(L)'
;LFYNHGLTTTSLAPSTFRLRQSNQLPALSLSYAAGRTLIDAINKNNNNSVRVTIEIQRENYGTFSVDNICADLSDGNINETILVGGHSDSVPAGPGINDNGSGSSTNLVLAINLARLYGTTNYTRYRYRIRFCWWAAEEIATKKNVS
;
A
#
# COMPACT_ATOMS: atom_id res chain seq x y z
N LEU A 1 -9.33 15.69 -3.76
CA LEU A 1 -9.69 14.86 -2.58
C LEU A 1 -8.78 15.31 -1.44
N PHE A 2 -9.33 15.91 -0.38
CA PHE A 2 -8.53 16.34 0.78
C PHE A 2 -8.43 15.16 1.75
N TYR A 3 -7.22 14.67 2.01
CA TYR A 3 -6.98 13.57 2.94
C TYR A 3 -6.04 14.03 4.06
N ASN A 4 -6.38 13.67 5.30
CA ASN A 4 -5.66 14.02 6.51
C ASN A 4 -4.65 12.92 6.86
N HIS A 5 -3.36 13.15 6.60
CA HIS A 5 -2.30 12.28 7.12
C HIS A 5 -1.93 12.78 8.53
N GLY A 6 -2.58 12.22 9.55
CA GLY A 6 -2.58 12.69 10.94
C GLY A 6 -1.26 12.53 11.71
N LEU A 7 -0.10 12.72 11.08
CA LEU A 7 1.20 12.65 11.75
C LEU A 7 1.99 13.94 11.52
N THR A 8 2.26 14.61 12.64
CA THR A 8 3.15 15.78 12.88
C THR A 8 2.51 17.18 12.83
N THR A 9 2.72 17.93 13.92
CA THR A 9 2.27 19.31 14.15
C THR A 9 3.23 20.37 13.58
N THR A 10 4.32 19.95 12.93
CA THR A 10 5.36 20.83 12.40
C THR A 10 6.01 20.19 11.19
N SER A 11 5.37 20.29 10.03
CA SER A 11 6.10 20.19 8.77
C SER A 11 5.41 21.00 7.69
N LEU A 12 6.03 22.15 7.36
CA LEU A 12 5.88 22.85 6.09
C LEU A 12 6.98 22.38 5.10
N ALA A 13 7.59 21.22 5.34
CA ALA A 13 8.60 20.67 4.45
C ALA A 13 7.94 20.16 3.15
N PRO A 14 8.68 20.13 2.03
CA PRO A 14 8.22 19.52 0.79
C PRO A 14 7.64 18.13 1.06
N SER A 15 6.38 17.96 0.71
CA SER A 15 5.68 16.69 0.86
C SER A 15 5.77 15.96 -0.48
N THR A 16 6.50 14.85 -0.53
CA THR A 16 6.68 14.09 -1.77
C THR A 16 5.45 13.22 -2.02
N PHE A 17 4.78 13.45 -3.14
CA PHE A 17 3.62 12.65 -3.57
C PHE A 17 3.86 12.07 -4.97
N ARG A 18 3.50 10.79 -5.16
CA ARG A 18 3.51 10.16 -6.48
C ARG A 18 2.12 10.28 -7.11
N LEU A 19 2.03 11.03 -8.21
CA LEU A 19 0.83 11.04 -9.04
C LEU A 19 0.87 9.81 -9.97
N ARG A 20 -0.13 8.92 -9.83
CA ARG A 20 -0.22 7.66 -10.58
C ARG A 20 -0.61 7.84 -12.07
N GLN A 21 -1.03 9.04 -12.48
CA GLN A 21 -1.51 9.30 -13.85
C GLN A 21 -1.11 10.70 -14.33
N SER A 22 -1.02 10.89 -15.64
CA SER A 22 -0.84 12.20 -16.28
C SER A 22 -2.14 13.02 -16.15
N ASN A 23 -2.42 13.49 -14.93
CA ASN A 23 -3.55 14.36 -14.70
C ASN A 23 -3.25 15.73 -15.33
N GLN A 24 -4.19 16.23 -16.14
CA GLN A 24 -4.09 17.57 -16.74
C GLN A 24 -4.13 18.68 -15.69
N LEU A 25 -4.67 18.39 -14.50
CA LEU A 25 -4.68 19.27 -13.35
C LEU A 25 -3.91 18.62 -12.19
N PRO A 26 -2.97 19.33 -11.54
CA PRO A 26 -2.25 18.80 -10.40
C PRO A 26 -3.20 18.60 -9.20
N ALA A 27 -3.13 17.42 -8.58
CA ALA A 27 -3.78 17.13 -7.32
C ALA A 27 -2.70 16.89 -6.26
N LEU A 28 -2.88 17.46 -5.07
CA LEU A 28 -1.95 17.33 -3.96
C LEU A 28 -2.73 17.13 -2.66
N SER A 29 -2.12 16.38 -1.75
CA SER A 29 -2.58 16.26 -0.36
C SER A 29 -1.86 17.31 0.50
N LEU A 30 -2.50 17.77 1.56
CA LEU A 30 -1.93 18.72 2.50
C LEU A 30 -1.97 18.11 3.91
N SER A 31 -1.00 18.47 4.75
CA SER A 31 -1.09 18.15 6.16
C SER A 31 -2.28 18.87 6.80
N TYR A 32 -2.80 18.30 7.90
CA TYR A 32 -3.86 18.95 8.66
C TYR A 32 -3.47 20.37 9.09
N ALA A 33 -2.23 20.55 9.57
CA ALA A 33 -1.72 21.85 9.99
C ALA A 33 -1.74 22.88 8.85
N ALA A 34 -1.24 22.51 7.67
CA ALA A 34 -1.27 23.39 6.50
C ALA A 34 -2.72 23.72 6.07
N GLY A 35 -3.63 22.74 6.12
CA GLY A 35 -5.05 22.95 5.89
C GLY A 35 -5.68 23.94 6.88
N ARG A 36 -5.34 23.84 8.17
CA ARG A 36 -5.77 24.78 9.21
C ARG A 36 -5.25 26.19 8.98
N THR A 37 -3.98 26.35 8.61
CA THR A 37 -3.40 27.66 8.28
C THR A 37 -4.14 28.34 7.13
N LEU A 38 -4.52 27.58 6.10
CA LEU A 38 -5.31 28.12 4.98
C LEU A 38 -6.70 28.58 5.43
N ILE A 39 -7.40 27.77 6.23
CA ILE A 39 -8.72 28.12 6.76
C ILE A 39 -8.65 29.40 7.61
N ASP A 40 -7.66 29.48 8.51
CA ASP A 40 -7.50 30.65 9.38
C ASP A 40 -7.14 31.91 8.58
N ALA A 41 -6.37 31.79 7.50
CA ALA A 41 -6.05 32.88 6.59
C ALA A 41 -7.29 33.39 5.83
N ILE A 42 -8.15 32.48 5.35
CA ILE A 42 -9.42 32.86 4.70
C ILE A 42 -10.30 33.66 5.66
N ASN A 43 -10.46 33.14 6.89
CA ASN A 43 -11.33 33.75 7.89
C ASN A 43 -10.84 35.15 8.34
N LYS A 44 -9.53 35.40 8.31
CA LYS A 44 -8.96 36.70 8.69
C LYS A 44 -9.06 37.77 7.61
N ASN A 45 -9.16 37.40 6.33
CA ASN A 45 -8.87 38.35 5.25
C ASN A 45 -10.07 39.17 4.76
N ASN A 46 -11.29 39.01 5.32
CA ASN A 46 -12.55 39.69 4.96
C ASN A 46 -12.99 39.65 3.46
N ASN A 47 -12.09 39.25 2.55
CA ASN A 47 -12.23 39.18 1.09
C ASN A 47 -12.45 37.74 0.60
N ASN A 48 -12.75 36.80 1.51
CA ASN A 48 -13.04 35.38 1.26
C ASN A 48 -12.07 34.65 0.31
N SER A 49 -10.85 35.14 0.13
CA SER A 49 -9.90 34.60 -0.84
C SER A 49 -8.48 34.61 -0.30
N VAL A 50 -7.75 33.53 -0.59
CA VAL A 50 -6.34 33.34 -0.30
C VAL A 50 -5.68 32.85 -1.58
N ARG A 51 -4.53 33.42 -1.93
CA ARG A 51 -3.71 32.97 -3.06
C ARG A 51 -2.66 31.99 -2.56
N VAL A 52 -2.56 30.84 -3.21
CA VAL A 52 -1.56 29.81 -2.91
C VAL A 52 -0.68 29.61 -4.13
N THR A 53 0.63 29.64 -3.94
CA THR A 53 1.61 29.26 -4.95
C THR A 53 2.07 27.83 -4.65
N ILE A 54 2.05 26.98 -5.66
CA ILE A 54 2.43 25.56 -5.54
C ILE A 54 3.57 25.31 -6.53
N GLU A 55 4.70 24.83 -6.02
CA GLU A 55 5.81 24.33 -6.82
C GLU A 55 5.81 22.81 -6.75
N ILE A 56 5.87 22.15 -7.91
CA ILE A 56 5.88 20.69 -8.01
C ILE A 56 7.16 20.25 -8.70
N GLN A 57 7.99 19.52 -7.97
CA GLN A 57 9.15 18.83 -8.54
C GLN A 57 8.76 17.38 -8.80
N ARG A 58 8.83 16.96 -10.07
CA ARG A 58 8.52 15.59 -10.48
C ARG A 58 9.83 14.84 -10.73
N GLU A 59 10.07 13.81 -9.94
CA GLU A 59 11.09 12.81 -10.24
C GLU A 59 10.45 11.61 -10.93
N ASN A 60 11.01 11.20 -12.07
CA ASN A 60 10.54 10.06 -12.83
C ASN A 60 11.51 8.90 -12.61
N TYR A 61 11.13 7.94 -11.77
CA TYR A 61 12.00 6.84 -11.36
C TYR A 61 12.12 5.70 -12.39
N GLY A 62 11.64 5.91 -13.63
CA GLY A 62 11.66 4.89 -14.68
C GLY A 62 10.80 3.67 -14.35
N THR A 63 11.03 2.58 -15.07
CA THR A 63 10.41 1.27 -14.83
C THR A 63 11.36 0.35 -14.09
N PHE A 64 10.86 -0.37 -13.09
CA PHE A 64 11.59 -1.39 -12.36
C PHE A 64 10.78 -2.69 -12.33
N SER A 65 11.49 -3.82 -12.38
CA SER A 65 10.89 -5.15 -12.25
C SER A 65 10.55 -5.42 -10.79
N VAL A 66 9.43 -6.08 -10.58
CA VAL A 66 8.96 -6.55 -9.27
C VAL A 66 8.46 -7.98 -9.42
N ASP A 67 8.59 -8.77 -8.36
CA ASP A 67 8.22 -10.17 -8.38
C ASP A 67 7.12 -10.47 -7.36
N ASN A 68 6.15 -11.28 -7.78
CA ASN A 68 5.18 -11.86 -6.87
C ASN A 68 5.75 -13.18 -6.34
N ILE A 69 5.64 -13.39 -5.03
CA ILE A 69 6.08 -14.62 -4.40
C ILE A 69 4.84 -15.44 -4.07
N CYS A 70 4.76 -16.68 -4.55
CA CYS A 70 3.70 -17.59 -4.15
C CYS A 70 4.29 -18.92 -3.66
N ALA A 71 3.68 -19.48 -2.62
CA ALA A 71 4.03 -20.76 -2.03
C ALA A 71 2.78 -21.65 -1.92
N ASP A 72 2.88 -22.87 -2.43
CA ASP A 72 1.82 -23.86 -2.37
C ASP A 72 2.08 -24.84 -1.22
N LEU A 73 1.03 -25.22 -0.49
CA LEU A 73 1.08 -26.45 0.29
C LEU A 73 1.16 -27.65 -0.66
N SER A 74 1.93 -28.65 -0.26
CA SER A 74 2.11 -29.91 -1.01
C SER A 74 0.90 -30.84 -0.95
N ASP A 75 -0.10 -30.53 -0.12
CA ASP A 75 -1.30 -31.32 0.08
C ASP A 75 -2.57 -30.66 -0.48
N GLY A 76 -3.60 -31.47 -0.67
CA GLY A 76 -4.90 -31.06 -1.20
C GLY A 76 -4.98 -31.11 -2.72
N ASN A 77 -6.20 -30.90 -3.22
CA ASN A 77 -6.50 -30.99 -4.65
C ASN A 77 -5.95 -29.78 -5.41
N ILE A 78 -4.98 -30.01 -6.30
CA ILE A 78 -4.39 -28.97 -7.17
C ILE A 78 -5.44 -28.28 -8.07
N ASN A 79 -6.54 -28.97 -8.38
CA ASN A 79 -7.62 -28.42 -9.20
C ASN A 79 -8.59 -27.53 -8.41
N GLU A 80 -8.49 -27.51 -7.08
CA GLU A 80 -9.35 -26.70 -6.20
C GLU A 80 -8.46 -25.97 -5.18
N THR A 81 -8.00 -24.77 -5.55
CA THR A 81 -7.02 -24.00 -4.77
C THR A 81 -7.68 -22.82 -4.04
N ILE A 82 -7.45 -22.75 -2.73
CA ILE A 82 -7.74 -21.55 -1.93
C ILE A 82 -6.50 -20.65 -1.97
N LEU A 83 -6.67 -19.40 -2.39
CA LEU A 83 -5.59 -18.41 -2.41
C LEU A 83 -5.73 -17.46 -1.22
N VAL A 84 -4.66 -17.32 -0.45
CA VAL A 84 -4.54 -16.36 0.66
C VAL A 84 -3.42 -15.38 0.33
N GLY A 85 -3.72 -14.08 0.38
CA GLY A 85 -2.83 -13.06 -0.15
C GLY A 85 -2.64 -11.83 0.74
N GLY A 86 -1.45 -11.25 0.67
CA GLY A 86 -1.13 -9.90 1.11
C GLY A 86 -0.28 -9.20 0.04
N HIS A 87 -0.05 -7.90 0.18
CA HIS A 87 0.92 -7.19 -0.67
C HIS A 87 2.19 -6.92 0.13
N SER A 88 3.34 -6.95 -0.56
CA SER A 88 4.68 -6.87 0.05
C SER A 88 5.34 -5.50 -0.11
N ASP A 89 4.74 -4.60 -0.87
CA ASP A 89 5.22 -3.23 -1.02
C ASP A 89 4.60 -2.27 0.01
N SER A 90 5.12 -1.06 0.04
CA SER A 90 4.65 0.03 0.90
C SER A 90 4.95 1.35 0.21
N VAL A 91 4.26 2.41 0.61
CA VAL A 91 4.64 3.77 0.24
C VAL A 91 5.92 4.21 0.96
N PRO A 92 6.74 5.09 0.35
CA PRO A 92 7.91 5.67 1.01
C PRO A 92 7.59 6.53 2.23
N ALA A 93 6.34 6.99 2.36
CA ALA A 93 5.90 7.92 3.40
C ALA A 93 5.82 7.29 4.80
N GLY A 94 5.92 5.97 4.91
CA GLY A 94 5.83 5.28 6.19
C GLY A 94 6.38 3.85 6.14
N PRO A 95 6.50 3.20 7.31
CA PRO A 95 7.14 1.89 7.42
C PRO A 95 6.28 0.72 6.90
N GLY A 96 5.05 0.97 6.43
CA GLY A 96 4.17 -0.08 5.89
C GLY A 96 3.71 -1.13 6.90
N ILE A 97 3.85 -0.88 8.21
CA ILE A 97 3.55 -1.90 9.25
C ILE A 97 2.14 -2.46 9.13
N ASN A 98 1.14 -1.59 8.90
CA ASN A 98 -0.24 -2.03 8.76
C ASN A 98 -0.69 -2.17 7.29
N ASP A 99 0.00 -1.48 6.38
CA ASP A 99 -0.28 -1.52 4.94
C ASP A 99 1.04 -1.80 4.20
N ASN A 100 1.39 -3.08 3.98
CA ASN A 100 0.65 -4.27 4.42
C ASN A 100 1.54 -5.31 5.13
N GLY A 101 2.45 -4.84 6.00
CA GLY A 101 3.30 -5.68 6.83
C GLY A 101 2.50 -6.63 7.76
N SER A 102 1.37 -6.19 8.29
CA SER A 102 0.50 -6.98 9.17
C SER A 102 -0.20 -8.11 8.42
N GLY A 103 -0.74 -7.84 7.23
CA GLY A 103 -1.32 -8.87 6.36
C GLY A 103 -0.25 -9.84 5.84
N SER A 104 0.89 -9.31 5.37
CA SER A 104 2.02 -10.11 4.90
C SER A 104 2.58 -11.06 5.97
N SER A 105 2.74 -10.58 7.21
CA SER A 105 3.22 -11.39 8.33
C SER A 105 2.19 -12.43 8.79
N THR A 106 0.91 -12.07 8.81
CA THR A 106 -0.18 -13.01 9.10
C THR A 106 -0.23 -14.13 8.06
N ASN A 107 -0.05 -13.79 6.78
CA ASN A 107 0.00 -14.76 5.68
C ASN A 107 1.14 -15.77 5.88
N LEU A 108 2.33 -15.29 6.28
CA LEU A 108 3.50 -16.13 6.54
C LEU A 108 3.29 -17.05 7.76
N VAL A 109 2.75 -16.52 8.86
CA VAL A 109 2.48 -17.30 10.07
C VAL A 109 1.46 -18.40 9.79
N LEU A 110 0.43 -18.13 8.99
CA LEU A 110 -0.54 -19.13 8.59
C LEU A 110 0.10 -20.24 7.73
N ALA A 111 0.92 -19.88 6.75
CA ALA A 111 1.64 -20.85 5.92
C ALA A 111 2.52 -21.79 6.75
N ILE A 112 3.31 -21.23 7.69
CA ILE A 112 4.19 -22.00 8.58
C ILE A 112 3.39 -22.97 9.46
N ASN A 113 2.28 -22.50 10.06
CA ASN A 113 1.48 -23.33 10.95
C ASN A 113 0.80 -24.49 10.20
N LEU A 114 0.28 -24.25 8.99
CA LEU A 114 -0.30 -25.34 8.18
C LEU A 114 0.76 -26.34 7.72
N ALA A 115 1.95 -25.87 7.32
CA ALA A 115 3.05 -26.76 6.96
C ALA A 115 3.51 -27.64 8.14
N ARG A 116 3.54 -27.09 9.36
CA ARG A 116 3.85 -27.86 10.58
C ARG A 116 2.80 -28.93 10.88
N LEU A 117 1.51 -28.60 10.73
CA LEU A 117 0.43 -29.57 10.93
C LEU A 117 0.51 -30.74 9.96
N TYR A 118 0.82 -30.46 8.69
CA TYR A 118 1.06 -31.50 7.67
C TYR A 118 2.19 -32.47 8.07
N GLY A 119 3.20 -32.01 8.79
CA GLY A 119 4.32 -32.85 9.28
C GLY A 119 4.01 -33.75 10.48
N THR A 120 2.76 -33.78 10.97
CA THR A 120 2.38 -34.56 12.15
C THR A 120 1.70 -35.88 11.80
N THR A 121 1.75 -36.87 12.71
CA THR A 121 1.18 -38.20 12.50
C THR A 121 -0.34 -38.28 12.59
N ASN A 122 -1.00 -37.28 13.21
CA ASN A 122 -2.46 -37.20 13.35
C ASN A 122 -3.13 -36.37 12.25
N TYR A 123 -2.40 -36.10 11.18
CA TYR A 123 -2.84 -35.22 10.12
C TYR A 123 -3.86 -35.88 9.18
N THR A 124 -5.02 -35.23 8.99
CA THR A 124 -5.97 -35.58 7.93
C THR A 124 -5.72 -34.70 6.72
N ARG A 125 -5.67 -35.29 5.53
CA ARG A 125 -5.44 -34.54 4.29
C ARG A 125 -6.39 -33.36 4.12
N TYR A 126 -5.85 -32.25 3.64
CA TYR A 126 -6.65 -31.11 3.22
C TYR A 126 -7.44 -31.48 1.96
N ARG A 127 -8.69 -31.02 1.87
CA ARG A 127 -9.50 -31.17 0.65
C ARG A 127 -8.96 -30.30 -0.48
N TYR A 128 -8.70 -29.04 -0.17
CA TYR A 128 -8.27 -28.02 -1.11
C TYR A 128 -6.77 -27.78 -0.98
N ARG A 129 -6.08 -27.53 -2.11
CA ARG A 129 -4.72 -26.99 -2.04
C ARG A 129 -4.79 -25.55 -1.54
N ILE A 130 -3.86 -25.13 -0.70
CA ILE A 130 -3.77 -23.74 -0.24
C ILE A 130 -2.52 -23.11 -0.86
N ARG A 131 -2.70 -21.94 -1.48
CA ARG A 131 -1.65 -21.11 -2.07
C ARG A 131 -1.55 -19.79 -1.31
N PHE A 132 -0.37 -19.49 -0.81
CA PHE A 132 -0.03 -18.23 -0.18
C PHE A 132 0.68 -17.33 -1.20
N CYS A 133 0.22 -16.10 -1.40
CA CYS A 133 0.86 -15.15 -2.32
C CYS A 133 1.16 -13.79 -1.67
N TRP A 134 2.28 -13.19 -2.06
CA TRP A 134 2.69 -11.83 -1.75
C TRP A 134 2.83 -11.07 -3.06
N TRP A 135 1.93 -10.13 -3.27
CA TRP A 135 1.87 -9.30 -4.48
C TRP A 135 2.77 -8.09 -4.32
N ALA A 136 3.63 -7.84 -5.31
CA ALA A 136 4.41 -6.62 -5.35
C ALA A 136 3.69 -5.52 -6.13
N ALA A 137 4.09 -4.28 -5.88
CA ALA A 137 3.62 -3.07 -6.59
C ALA A 137 2.10 -2.83 -6.52
N GLU A 138 1.44 -3.20 -5.44
CA GLU A 138 0.05 -2.83 -5.17
C GLU A 138 -0.09 -1.30 -5.07
N GLU A 139 0.87 -0.64 -4.40
CA GLU A 139 0.87 0.79 -4.08
C GLU A 139 1.13 1.71 -5.27
N ILE A 140 1.37 1.13 -6.44
CA ILE A 140 1.58 1.84 -7.71
C ILE A 140 0.58 1.41 -8.78
N ALA A 141 -0.48 0.73 -8.34
CA ALA A 141 -1.46 -0.01 -9.13
C ALA A 141 -0.85 -1.25 -9.78
N THR A 142 -1.51 -2.39 -9.58
CA THR A 142 -1.22 -3.68 -10.21
C THR A 142 -1.29 -3.56 -11.74
N LYS A 143 -0.20 -3.14 -12.39
CA LYS A 143 -0.03 -3.36 -13.81
C LYS A 143 0.22 -4.85 -14.01
N LYS A 144 -0.86 -5.59 -14.28
CA LYS A 144 -0.79 -6.95 -14.82
C LYS A 144 -0.03 -6.92 -16.15
N ASN A 145 1.28 -7.12 -16.08
CA ASN A 145 2.01 -7.77 -17.16
C ASN A 145 2.43 -9.14 -16.61
N VAL A 146 1.45 -10.05 -16.56
CA VAL A 146 1.74 -11.48 -16.40
C VAL A 146 2.13 -11.95 -17.80
N SER A 147 3.43 -12.18 -18.02
CA SER A 147 3.93 -12.96 -19.15
C SER A 147 3.75 -14.44 -18.89
#